data_AF-A0A4V6A4G3-F1
#
_entry.id   AF-A0A4V6A4G3-F1
#
_cell.length_a   1.000
_cell.length_b   1.000
_cell.length_c   1.000
_cell.angle_alpha   90.00
_cell.angle_beta   90.00
_cell.angle_gamma   90.00
#
_symmetry.space_group_name_H-M   'P 1'
#
loop_
_entity.id
_entity.type
_entity.pdbx_description
1 polymer ?
#
loop_
_entity_poly.entity_id
_entity_poly.type
_entity_poly.pdbx_seq_one_letter_code
_entity_poly.pdbx_strand_id
1 'polypeptide(L)'
;MRPRPPFRELMPDQVDDFFVSLTDAENFAWQKIYLQQTDAFLENPNITFEELDKVASDVDPDVAERMLAPRTAIFEGIKKLKRSESRSFVSQAHTTFRWMRMKMGDREKVLGTLLAVSEQGCQLPPAVLSDIGRVFPVVPTYLQDPDLAILLKKFKTMKIKDLYDEMVDESIRVFDIDMRNHD
;
A
#
# COMPACT_ATOMS: atom_id res chain seq x y z
N MET A 1 24.56 2.57 2.99
CA MET A 1 23.17 2.04 2.98
C MET A 1 22.44 2.79 1.90
N ARG A 2 21.81 2.12 0.93
CA ARG A 2 21.06 2.81 -0.12
C ARG A 2 19.81 3.46 0.48
N PRO A 3 19.49 4.73 0.13
CA PRO A 3 18.21 5.32 0.52
C PRO A 3 17.08 4.49 -0.08
N ARG A 4 16.13 4.08 0.75
CA ARG A 4 14.96 3.29 0.31
C ARG A 4 13.91 4.25 -0.26
N PRO A 5 13.16 3.85 -1.30
CA PRO A 5 12.07 4.69 -1.81
C PRO A 5 11.01 4.90 -0.70
N PRO A 6 10.44 6.11 -0.55
CA PRO A 6 9.56 6.46 0.57
C PRO A 6 8.28 5.62 0.65
N PHE A 7 7.91 4.89 -0.40
CA PHE A 7 6.75 4.00 -0.42
C PHE A 7 7.05 2.55 0.01
N ARG A 8 8.32 2.12 -0.03
CA ARG A 8 8.70 0.75 0.33
C ARG A 8 8.63 0.52 1.85
N GLU A 9 8.90 1.56 2.63
CA GLU A 9 8.78 1.53 4.09
C GLU A 9 7.32 1.44 4.58
N LEU A 10 6.35 1.53 3.66
CA LEU A 10 4.91 1.57 3.96
C LEU A 10 4.23 0.22 3.79
N MET A 11 4.91 -0.74 3.19
CA MET A 11 4.39 -2.08 3.03
C MET A 11 4.75 -2.90 4.27
N PRO A 12 3.80 -3.64 4.88
CA PRO A 12 4.16 -4.60 5.93
C PRO A 12 5.29 -5.51 5.42
N ASP A 13 6.27 -5.84 6.27
CA ASP A 13 7.42 -6.67 5.89
C ASP A 13 6.99 -7.93 5.12
N GLN A 14 5.83 -8.51 5.45
CA GLN A 14 5.25 -9.68 4.78
C GLN A 14 4.89 -9.45 3.30
N VAL A 15 4.55 -8.22 2.91
CA VAL A 15 4.28 -7.85 1.51
C VAL A 15 5.59 -7.65 0.77
N ASP A 16 6.58 -7.02 1.42
CA ASP A 16 7.93 -6.86 0.86
C ASP A 16 8.62 -8.24 0.68
N ASP A 17 8.50 -9.12 1.67
CA ASP A 17 8.98 -10.51 1.65
C ASP A 17 8.31 -11.32 0.55
N PHE A 18 7.01 -11.11 0.29
CA PHE A 18 6.34 -11.74 -0.84
C PHE A 18 7.02 -11.37 -2.16
N PHE A 19 7.20 -10.08 -2.45
CA PHE A 19 7.79 -9.64 -3.71
C PHE A 19 9.26 -10.04 -3.86
N VAL A 20 10.03 -9.98 -2.77
CA VAL A 20 11.45 -10.38 -2.79
C VAL A 20 11.62 -11.90 -2.94
N SER A 21 10.62 -12.69 -2.52
CA SER A 21 10.66 -14.16 -2.60
C SER A 21 10.09 -14.75 -3.89
N LEU A 22 9.69 -13.92 -4.87
CA LEU A 22 9.23 -14.42 -6.16
C LEU A 22 10.42 -14.82 -7.04
N THR A 23 10.38 -16.03 -7.58
CA THR A 23 11.19 -16.41 -8.74
C THR A 23 10.71 -15.66 -9.99
N ASP A 24 11.49 -15.68 -11.08
CA ASP A 24 11.09 -15.03 -12.34
C ASP A 24 9.76 -15.59 -12.89
N ALA A 25 9.55 -16.91 -12.76
CA ALA A 25 8.30 -17.56 -13.18
C ALA A 25 7.11 -17.12 -12.31
N GLU A 26 7.30 -17.02 -11.00
CA GLU A 26 6.26 -16.57 -10.07
C GLU A 26 5.95 -15.08 -10.22
N ASN A 27 6.96 -14.27 -10.55
CA ASN A 27 6.77 -12.86 -10.89
C ASN A 27 5.92 -12.71 -12.16
N PHE A 28 6.17 -13.55 -13.19
CA PHE A 28 5.35 -13.56 -14.40
C PHE A 28 3.90 -13.99 -14.10
N ALA A 29 3.70 -15.03 -13.28
CA ALA A 29 2.38 -15.45 -12.83
C ALA A 29 1.66 -14.34 -12.04
N TRP A 30 2.36 -13.66 -11.13
CA TRP A 30 1.82 -12.51 -10.39
C TRP A 30 1.39 -11.35 -11.31
N GLN A 31 2.19 -11.02 -12.33
CA GLN A 31 1.82 -10.01 -13.32
C GLN A 31 0.57 -10.41 -14.10
N LYS A 32 0.45 -11.69 -14.48
CA LYS A 32 -0.74 -12.21 -15.17
C LYS A 32 -1.98 -12.16 -14.27
N ILE A 33 -1.86 -12.54 -12.99
CA ILE A 33 -2.92 -12.40 -11.99
C ILE A 33 -3.37 -10.94 -11.90
N TYR A 34 -2.43 -10.01 -11.76
CA TYR A 34 -2.72 -8.59 -11.64
C TYR A 34 -3.50 -8.05 -12.84
N LEU A 35 -3.09 -8.41 -14.07
CA LEU A 35 -3.77 -7.99 -15.29
C LEU A 35 -5.20 -8.53 -15.34
N GLN A 36 -5.40 -9.84 -15.09
CA GLN A 36 -6.74 -10.43 -15.14
C GLN A 36 -7.67 -9.90 -14.05
N GLN A 37 -7.17 -9.66 -12.84
CA GLN A 37 -7.94 -9.00 -11.79
C GLN A 37 -8.33 -7.57 -12.17
N THR A 38 -7.44 -6.83 -12.83
CA THR A 38 -7.71 -5.48 -13.30
C THR A 38 -8.77 -5.49 -14.41
N ASP A 39 -8.67 -6.39 -15.38
CA ASP A 39 -9.66 -6.54 -16.46
C ASP A 39 -11.03 -6.89 -15.88
N ALA A 40 -11.10 -7.86 -14.96
CA ALA A 40 -12.34 -8.24 -14.28
C ALA A 40 -12.97 -7.06 -13.50
N PHE A 41 -12.15 -6.22 -12.86
CA PHE A 41 -12.62 -5.02 -12.18
C PHE A 41 -13.11 -3.93 -13.15
N LEU A 42 -12.46 -3.77 -14.31
CA LEU A 42 -12.88 -2.81 -15.34
C LEU A 42 -14.19 -3.24 -16.00
N GLU A 43 -14.38 -4.54 -16.23
CA GLU A 43 -15.62 -5.11 -16.76
C GLU A 43 -16.77 -5.06 -15.74
N ASN A 44 -16.47 -5.30 -14.47
CA ASN A 44 -17.43 -5.24 -13.37
C ASN A 44 -16.88 -4.43 -12.18
N PRO A 45 -17.17 -3.13 -12.10
CA PRO A 45 -16.73 -2.28 -10.99
C PRO A 45 -17.31 -2.67 -9.61
N ASN A 46 -18.32 -3.55 -9.58
CA ASN A 46 -18.92 -4.10 -8.36
C ASN A 46 -18.42 -5.51 -8.02
N ILE A 47 -17.40 -6.02 -8.73
CA ILE A 47 -16.80 -7.32 -8.42
C ILE A 47 -16.38 -7.35 -6.96
N THR A 48 -16.57 -8.49 -6.32
CA THR A 48 -16.14 -8.69 -4.93
C THR A 48 -14.68 -9.10 -4.87
N PHE A 49 -14.12 -8.95 -3.67
CA PHE A 49 -12.77 -9.41 -3.41
C PHE A 49 -12.60 -10.92 -3.46
N GLU A 50 -13.64 -11.67 -3.11
CA GLU A 50 -13.69 -13.12 -3.19
C GLU A 50 -13.68 -13.58 -4.66
N GLU A 51 -14.40 -12.88 -5.54
CA GLU A 51 -14.36 -13.13 -6.98
C GLU A 51 -12.98 -12.82 -7.58
N LEU A 52 -12.34 -11.73 -7.16
CA LEU A 52 -10.97 -11.41 -7.60
C LEU A 52 -9.95 -12.45 -7.12
N ASP A 53 -10.11 -12.99 -5.91
CA ASP A 53 -9.21 -14.04 -5.40
C ASP A 53 -9.39 -15.35 -6.16
N LYS A 54 -10.62 -15.63 -6.63
CA LYS A 54 -10.87 -16.74 -7.55
C LYS A 54 -10.17 -16.52 -8.89
N VAL A 55 -10.23 -15.31 -9.47
CA VAL A 55 -9.47 -14.97 -10.69
C VAL A 55 -7.98 -15.23 -10.49
N ALA A 56 -7.41 -14.86 -9.34
CA ALA A 56 -6.00 -15.13 -9.06
C ALA A 56 -5.71 -16.64 -9.03
N SER A 57 -6.55 -17.41 -8.34
CA SER A 57 -6.41 -18.86 -8.18
C SER A 57 -6.56 -19.61 -9.50
N ASP A 58 -7.41 -19.12 -10.40
CA ASP A 58 -7.63 -19.68 -11.74
C ASP A 58 -6.41 -19.45 -12.67
N VAL A 59 -5.60 -18.42 -12.40
CA VAL A 59 -4.36 -18.14 -13.17
C VAL A 59 -3.19 -18.96 -12.67
N ASP A 60 -2.92 -18.90 -11.36
CA ASP A 60 -1.83 -19.64 -10.71
C ASP A 60 -2.17 -19.84 -9.21
N PRO A 61 -2.53 -21.06 -8.78
CA PRO A 61 -3.01 -21.30 -7.43
C PRO A 61 -1.94 -21.11 -6.36
N ASP A 62 -0.68 -21.44 -6.64
CA ASP A 62 0.41 -21.38 -5.67
C ASP A 62 0.82 -19.92 -5.39
N VAL A 63 0.95 -19.12 -6.45
CA VAL A 63 1.22 -17.68 -6.32
C VAL A 63 0.02 -16.96 -5.71
N ALA A 64 -1.21 -17.36 -6.06
CA ALA A 64 -2.41 -16.81 -5.44
C ALA A 64 -2.46 -17.11 -3.94
N GLU A 65 -2.22 -18.34 -3.50
CA GLU A 65 -2.20 -18.69 -2.07
C GLU A 65 -1.20 -17.83 -1.30
N ARG A 66 0.04 -17.72 -1.79
CA ARG A 66 1.09 -16.89 -1.17
C ARG A 66 0.71 -15.40 -1.13
N MET A 67 0.07 -14.89 -2.18
CA MET A 67 -0.42 -13.51 -2.23
C MET A 67 -1.57 -13.26 -1.25
N LEU A 68 -2.41 -14.26 -0.99
CA LEU A 68 -3.59 -14.17 -0.12
C LEU A 68 -3.28 -14.44 1.35
N ALA A 69 -2.21 -15.18 1.67
CA ALA A 69 -1.82 -15.44 3.05
C ALA A 69 -1.66 -14.17 3.92
N PRO A 70 -1.02 -13.07 3.44
CA PRO A 70 -0.99 -11.80 4.17
C PRO A 70 -2.38 -11.21 4.47
N ARG A 71 -3.36 -11.39 3.57
CA ARG A 71 -4.75 -10.90 3.78
C ARG A 71 -5.37 -11.56 5.01
N THR A 72 -5.23 -12.87 5.15
CA THR A 72 -5.74 -13.62 6.31
C THR A 72 -5.10 -13.11 7.61
N ALA A 73 -3.79 -12.89 7.61
CA ALA A 73 -3.08 -12.35 8.77
C ALA A 73 -3.60 -10.94 9.16
N ILE A 74 -3.88 -10.08 8.18
CA ILE A 74 -4.45 -8.75 8.42
C ILE A 74 -5.85 -8.84 9.03
N PHE A 75 -6.74 -9.69 8.51
CA PHE A 75 -8.08 -9.84 9.10
C PHE A 75 -8.05 -10.41 10.51
N GLU A 76 -7.21 -11.40 10.78
CA GLU A 76 -7.01 -11.91 12.13
C GLU A 76 -6.41 -10.85 13.05
N GLY A 77 -5.53 -9.99 12.53
CA GLY A 77 -5.06 -8.80 13.24
C GLY A 77 -6.19 -7.83 13.58
N ILE A 78 -7.05 -7.49 12.60
CA ILE A 78 -8.19 -6.58 12.82
C ILE A 78 -9.10 -7.11 13.93
N LYS A 79 -9.37 -8.43 13.97
CA LYS A 79 -10.17 -9.06 15.05
C LYS A 79 -9.53 -8.90 16.44
N LYS A 80 -8.20 -8.79 16.52
CA LYS A 80 -7.45 -8.62 17.79
C LYS A 80 -7.44 -7.18 18.30
N LEU A 81 -7.85 -6.19 17.51
CA LEU A 81 -7.98 -4.80 17.95
C LEU A 81 -9.13 -4.71 18.95
N LYS A 82 -8.94 -3.97 20.04
CA LYS A 82 -9.93 -3.86 21.12
C LYS A 82 -10.97 -2.80 20.82
N ARG A 83 -10.57 -1.69 20.20
CA ARG A 83 -11.43 -0.53 19.94
C ARG A 83 -12.17 -0.67 18.60
N SER A 84 -13.44 -0.28 18.58
CA SER A 84 -14.24 -0.21 17.34
C SER A 84 -13.64 0.75 16.34
N GLU A 85 -13.15 1.90 16.79
CA GLU A 85 -12.47 2.91 15.96
C GLU A 85 -11.21 2.35 15.30
N SER A 86 -10.36 1.64 16.06
CA SER A 86 -9.16 0.97 15.52
C SER A 86 -9.54 -0.05 14.44
N ARG A 87 -10.57 -0.88 14.69
CA ARG A 87 -11.07 -1.84 13.70
C ARG A 87 -11.60 -1.14 12.44
N SER A 88 -12.39 -0.09 12.61
CA SER A 88 -12.97 0.67 11.51
C SER A 88 -11.88 1.28 10.62
N PHE A 89 -10.92 1.98 11.23
CA PHE A 89 -9.84 2.62 10.48
C PHE A 89 -9.00 1.59 9.71
N VAL A 90 -8.49 0.54 10.37
CA VAL A 90 -7.62 -0.44 9.73
C VAL A 90 -8.37 -1.23 8.64
N SER A 91 -9.64 -1.59 8.87
CA SER A 91 -10.45 -2.29 7.88
C SER A 91 -10.73 -1.43 6.64
N GLN A 92 -11.03 -0.14 6.84
CA GLN A 92 -11.27 0.79 5.73
C GLN A 92 -9.97 1.05 4.96
N ALA A 93 -8.87 1.35 5.65
CA ALA A 93 -7.57 1.57 5.04
C ALA A 93 -7.14 0.36 4.18
N HIS A 94 -7.24 -0.87 4.73
CA HIS A 94 -6.93 -2.08 3.98
C HIS A 94 -7.81 -2.21 2.72
N THR A 95 -9.12 -2.04 2.87
CA THR A 95 -10.08 -2.15 1.75
C THR A 95 -9.76 -1.14 0.66
N THR A 96 -9.52 0.12 1.03
CA THR A 96 -9.15 1.20 0.12
C THR A 96 -7.87 0.86 -0.64
N PHE A 97 -6.80 0.46 0.05
CA PHE A 97 -5.53 0.14 -0.61
C PHE A 97 -5.63 -1.06 -1.54
N ARG A 98 -6.43 -2.06 -1.18
CA ARG A 98 -6.65 -3.22 -2.05
C ARG A 98 -7.37 -2.83 -3.35
N TRP A 99 -8.39 -1.98 -3.28
CA TRP A 99 -9.02 -1.44 -4.48
C TRP A 99 -8.08 -0.55 -5.29
N MET A 100 -7.16 0.15 -4.63
CA MET A 100 -6.20 1.02 -5.31
C MET A 100 -5.21 0.27 -6.18
N ARG A 101 -4.91 -0.99 -5.85
CA ARG A 101 -4.12 -1.86 -6.72
C ARG A 101 -4.71 -1.93 -8.14
N MET A 102 -6.03 -1.99 -8.29
CA MET A 102 -6.68 -2.07 -9.61
C MET A 102 -6.66 -0.75 -10.40
N LYS A 103 -6.18 0.35 -9.78
CA LYS A 103 -6.16 1.69 -10.39
C LYS A 103 -4.74 2.26 -10.46
N MET A 104 -3.71 1.41 -10.41
CA MET A 104 -2.30 1.83 -10.48
C MET A 104 -1.92 2.57 -11.78
N GLY A 105 -2.75 2.46 -12.84
CA GLY A 105 -2.62 3.28 -14.05
C GLY A 105 -2.89 4.77 -13.82
N ASP A 106 -3.65 5.13 -12.77
CA ASP A 106 -3.94 6.51 -12.36
C ASP A 106 -3.15 6.85 -11.09
N ARG A 107 -1.86 7.15 -11.30
CA ARG A 107 -0.90 7.35 -10.20
C ARG A 107 -1.23 8.56 -9.33
N GLU A 108 -1.81 9.61 -9.92
CA GLU A 108 -2.31 10.78 -9.19
C GLU A 108 -3.41 10.36 -8.20
N LYS A 109 -4.40 9.59 -8.66
CA LYS A 109 -5.49 9.13 -7.80
C LYS A 109 -5.02 8.16 -6.71
N VAL A 110 -4.06 7.29 -7.03
CA VAL A 110 -3.42 6.42 -6.03
C VAL A 110 -2.73 7.26 -4.96
N LEU A 111 -1.87 8.21 -5.35
CA LEU A 111 -1.17 9.09 -4.41
C LEU A 111 -2.16 9.87 -3.54
N GLY A 112 -3.15 10.53 -4.15
CA GLY A 112 -4.14 11.30 -3.41
C GLY A 112 -4.96 10.47 -2.43
N THR A 113 -5.28 9.22 -2.79
CA THR A 113 -6.01 8.32 -1.89
C THR A 113 -5.11 7.84 -0.74
N LEU A 114 -3.85 7.51 -1.01
CA LEU A 114 -2.87 7.16 0.04
C LEU A 114 -2.76 8.31 1.05
N LEU A 115 -2.55 9.54 0.57
CA LEU A 115 -2.41 10.72 1.42
C LEU A 115 -3.69 11.05 2.20
N ALA A 116 -4.88 10.86 1.61
CA ALA A 116 -6.14 11.04 2.29
C ALA A 116 -6.35 10.03 3.44
N VAL A 117 -5.99 8.76 3.24
CA VAL A 117 -6.04 7.74 4.31
C VAL A 117 -5.01 8.05 5.39
N SER A 118 -3.80 8.45 5.01
CA SER A 118 -2.75 8.84 5.97
C SER A 118 -3.15 10.06 6.79
N GLU A 119 -3.78 11.07 6.19
CA GLU A 119 -4.31 12.23 6.91
C GLU A 119 -5.34 11.82 7.97
N GLN A 120 -6.29 10.94 7.62
CA GLN A 120 -7.26 10.41 8.59
C GLN A 120 -6.55 9.66 9.71
N GLY A 121 -5.51 8.89 9.39
CA GLY A 121 -4.69 8.17 10.36
C GLY A 121 -3.96 9.09 11.34
N CYS A 122 -3.36 10.18 10.85
CA CYS A 122 -2.66 11.16 11.70
C CYS A 122 -3.60 11.91 12.67
N GLN A 123 -4.91 11.92 12.41
CA GLN A 123 -5.91 12.53 13.27
C GLN A 123 -6.46 11.59 14.35
N LEU A 124 -6.04 10.31 14.35
CA LEU A 124 -6.53 9.33 15.31
C LEU A 124 -6.09 9.66 16.74
N PRO A 125 -6.97 9.46 17.75
CA PRO A 125 -6.60 9.65 19.15
C PRO A 125 -5.42 8.75 19.57
N PRO A 126 -4.55 9.18 20.50
CA PRO A 126 -3.40 8.38 20.95
C PRO A 126 -3.79 6.98 21.45
N ALA A 127 -4.96 6.85 22.08
CA ALA A 127 -5.46 5.55 22.55
C ALA A 127 -5.86 4.59 21.42
N VAL A 128 -6.25 5.13 20.25
CA VAL A 128 -6.57 4.36 19.04
C VAL A 128 -5.28 3.93 18.35
N LEU A 129 -4.32 4.86 18.19
CA LEU A 129 -2.99 4.58 17.65
C LEU A 129 -2.24 3.53 18.49
N SER A 130 -2.34 3.61 19.82
CA SER A 130 -1.74 2.62 20.72
C SER A 130 -2.36 1.22 20.57
N ASP A 131 -3.69 1.11 20.44
CA ASP A 131 -4.33 -0.20 20.19
C ASP A 131 -3.96 -0.77 18.82
N ILE A 132 -3.88 0.09 17.78
CA ILE A 132 -3.38 -0.30 16.45
C ILE A 132 -1.93 -0.77 16.55
N GLY A 133 -1.04 0.00 17.17
CA GLY A 133 0.39 -0.32 17.29
C GLY A 133 0.70 -1.62 18.02
N ARG A 134 -0.17 -2.05 18.94
CA ARG A 134 -0.04 -3.36 19.60
C ARG A 134 -0.19 -4.53 18.62
N VAL A 135 -1.00 -4.37 17.58
CA VAL A 135 -1.30 -5.44 16.60
C VAL A 135 -0.55 -5.22 15.28
N PHE A 136 -0.43 -3.97 14.84
CA PHE A 136 0.20 -3.52 13.61
C PHE A 136 1.24 -2.43 13.94
N PRO A 137 2.42 -2.79 14.45
CA PRO A 137 3.41 -1.83 14.97
C PRO A 137 3.90 -0.82 13.93
N VAL A 138 3.93 -1.21 12.65
CA VAL A 138 4.37 -0.34 11.54
C VAL A 138 3.43 0.84 11.32
N VAL A 139 2.13 0.69 11.61
CA VAL A 139 1.14 1.72 11.26
C VAL A 139 1.36 3.03 12.05
N PRO A 140 1.50 3.04 13.39
CA PRO A 140 1.81 4.27 14.11
C PRO A 140 3.17 4.87 13.76
N THR A 141 4.19 4.04 13.52
CA THR A 141 5.51 4.51 13.09
C THR A 141 5.41 5.32 11.81
N TYR A 142 4.69 4.83 10.81
CA TYR A 142 4.44 5.56 9.58
C TYR A 142 3.64 6.84 9.79
N LEU A 143 2.51 6.77 10.53
CA LEU A 143 1.64 7.92 10.73
C LEU A 143 2.28 9.06 11.56
N GLN A 144 3.38 8.76 12.24
CA GLN A 144 4.16 9.70 13.04
C GLN A 144 5.46 10.14 12.36
N ASP A 145 5.69 9.70 11.11
CA ASP A 145 6.87 10.06 10.34
C ASP A 145 6.89 11.58 10.03
N PRO A 146 7.99 12.29 10.35
CA PRO A 146 8.13 13.71 10.02
C PRO A 146 7.98 14.03 8.53
N ASP A 147 8.44 13.15 7.65
CA ASP A 147 8.40 13.35 6.20
C ASP A 147 6.96 13.22 5.68
N LEU A 148 6.19 12.29 6.25
CA LEU A 148 4.75 12.21 5.99
C LEU A 148 4.05 13.51 6.41
N ALA A 149 4.41 14.09 7.56
CA ALA A 149 3.82 15.34 8.01
C ALA A 149 4.13 16.51 7.07
N ILE A 150 5.32 16.55 6.48
CA ILE A 150 5.69 17.53 5.43
C ILE A 150 4.85 17.29 4.17
N LEU A 151 4.75 16.04 3.73
CA LEU A 151 4.00 15.67 2.53
C LEU A 151 2.50 16.00 2.66
N LEU A 152 1.90 15.73 3.82
CA LEU A 152 0.51 16.07 4.11
C LEU A 152 0.25 17.59 4.16
N LYS A 153 1.24 18.40 4.56
CA LYS A 153 1.13 19.86 4.47
C LYS A 153 1.08 20.32 3.03
N LYS A 154 1.95 19.79 2.16
CA LYS A 154 1.96 20.08 0.72
C LYS A 154 0.65 19.66 0.07
N PHE A 155 0.14 18.47 0.40
CA PHE A 155 -1.13 17.93 -0.12
C PHE A 155 -2.33 18.86 0.11
N LYS A 156 -2.34 19.63 1.21
CA LYS A 156 -3.43 20.58 1.51
C LYS A 156 -3.41 21.83 0.65
N THR A 157 -2.26 22.19 0.10
CA THR A 157 -2.03 23.48 -0.56
C THR A 157 -1.68 23.35 -2.04
N MET A 158 -1.34 22.15 -2.50
CA MET A 158 -0.92 21.86 -3.87
C MET A 158 -1.92 20.96 -4.58
N LYS A 159 -1.98 21.05 -5.91
CA LYS A 159 -2.70 20.04 -6.69
C LYS A 159 -1.93 18.73 -6.62
N ILE A 160 -2.65 17.61 -6.61
CA ILE A 160 -2.04 16.28 -6.54
C ILE A 160 -1.05 16.04 -7.68
N LYS A 161 -1.36 16.52 -8.89
CA LYS A 161 -0.45 16.44 -10.02
C LYS A 161 0.90 17.12 -9.73
N ASP A 162 0.87 18.37 -9.28
CA ASP A 162 2.08 19.15 -9.00
C ASP A 162 2.90 18.49 -7.87
N LEU A 163 2.22 17.92 -6.88
CA LEU A 163 2.87 17.17 -5.80
C LEU A 163 3.51 15.87 -6.31
N TYR A 164 2.82 15.13 -7.18
CA TYR A 164 3.33 13.91 -7.78
C TYR A 164 4.57 14.20 -8.64
N ASP A 165 4.51 15.23 -9.48
CA ASP A 165 5.63 15.65 -10.33
C ASP A 165 6.84 16.06 -9.48
N GLU A 166 6.64 16.81 -8.39
CA GLU A 166 7.71 17.16 -7.43
C GLU A 166 8.37 15.92 -6.81
N MET A 167 7.58 14.93 -6.37
CA MET A 167 8.11 13.68 -5.80
C MET A 167 8.90 12.87 -6.83
N VAL A 168 8.46 12.85 -8.08
CA VAL A 168 9.19 12.20 -9.17
C VAL A 168 10.52 12.90 -9.41
N ASP A 169 10.52 14.23 -9.51
CA ASP A 169 11.73 15.03 -9.71
C ASP A 169 12.74 14.85 -8.55
N GLU A 170 12.27 14.84 -7.30
CA GLU A 170 13.11 14.55 -6.14
C GLU A 170 13.72 13.15 -6.23
N SER A 171 12.93 12.13 -6.61
CA SER A 171 13.42 10.75 -6.75
C SER A 171 14.49 10.61 -7.84
N ILE A 172 14.33 11.31 -8.97
CA ILE A 172 15.31 11.34 -10.07
C ILE A 172 16.60 12.02 -9.62
N ARG A 173 16.50 13.16 -8.92
CA ARG A 173 17.67 13.89 -8.42
C ARG A 173 18.49 13.06 -7.43
N VAL A 174 17.82 12.37 -6.51
CA VAL A 174 18.49 11.47 -5.54
C VAL A 174 19.21 10.35 -6.28
N PHE A 175 18.57 9.75 -7.29
CA PHE A 175 19.17 8.69 -8.10
C PHE A 175 20.41 9.18 -8.88
N ASP A 176 20.34 10.38 -9.47
CA ASP A 176 21.45 11.00 -10.20
C ASP A 176 22.64 11.35 -9.30
N ILE A 177 22.39 11.78 -8.06
CA ILE A 177 23.44 12.08 -7.08
C ILE A 177 24.13 10.79 -6.63
N ASP A 178 23.36 9.73 -6.38
CA ASP A 178 23.91 8.42 -5.98
C ASP A 178 24.75 7.79 -7.08
N MET A 179 24.36 7.92 -8.36
CA MET A 179 25.20 7.43 -9.47
C MET A 179 26.52 8.18 -9.59
N ARG A 180 26.52 9.50 -9.39
CA ARG A 180 27.76 10.32 -9.47
C ARG A 180 28.71 10.12 -8.29
N ASN A 181 28.22 9.63 -7.16
CA ASN A 181 29.03 9.33 -5.97
C ASN A 181 29.61 7.90 -5.99
N HIS A 182 29.27 7.12 -7.03
CA HIS A 182 29.74 5.74 -7.23
C HIS A 182 30.68 5.58 -8.45
N ASP A 183 31.04 6.68 -9.10
CA ASP A 183 32.16 6.80 -10.07
C ASP A 183 33.41 7.39 -9.39
#